data_AF-A0A379GB25-F1
#
_entry.id   AF-A0A379GB25-F1
#
_cell.length_a   1.000
_cell.length_b   1.000
_cell.length_c   1.000
_cell.angle_alpha   90.00
_cell.angle_beta   90.00
_cell.angle_gamma   90.00
#
_symmetry.space_group_name_H-M   'P 1'
#
loop_
_entity.id
_entity.type
_entity.pdbx_description
1 polymer ?
#
loop_
_entity_poly.entity_id
_entity_poly.type
_entity_poly.pdbx_seq_one_letter_code
_entity_poly.pdbx_strand_id
1 'polypeptide(L)'
;MMKKTISIFLLFWASCMSQNQFAYPSTRRECINLLTKKIVLNIPTPVYLKKENYEEGVIYTYIFKDGGCILIHEGALMQFDLDSYKPLKVTHKKTCFISYGIENDKFWKKCVYGSVRLYYRDVHKDNRPKYEKIFRTMKILNIE
;
A
#
# COMPACT_ATOMS: atom_id res chain seq x y z
N MET A 1 59.53 -32.06 16.65
CA MET A 1 58.43 -31.78 17.60
C MET A 1 57.98 -30.33 17.39
N MET A 2 56.67 -30.12 17.25
CA MET A 2 55.92 -28.85 17.08
C MET A 2 56.06 -28.05 15.77
N LYS A 3 55.07 -28.26 14.89
CA LYS A 3 54.52 -27.29 13.92
C LYS A 3 53.98 -26.06 14.67
N LYS A 4 54.22 -24.84 14.17
CA LYS A 4 53.31 -23.70 14.36
C LYS A 4 53.33 -22.79 13.12
N THR A 5 52.36 -23.03 12.25
CA THR A 5 51.83 -22.06 11.28
C THR A 5 51.30 -20.84 12.03
N ILE A 6 51.83 -19.66 11.75
CA ILE A 6 51.27 -18.41 12.28
C ILE A 6 50.38 -17.79 11.19
N SER A 7 49.10 -17.86 11.52
CA SER A 7 47.93 -17.46 10.76
C SER A 7 47.96 -15.97 10.39
N ILE A 8 47.77 -15.68 9.10
CA ILE A 8 47.46 -14.35 8.58
C ILE A 8 46.06 -14.00 9.08
N PHE A 9 45.96 -13.19 10.13
CA PHE A 9 44.70 -12.64 10.60
C PHE A 9 44.36 -11.43 9.73
N LEU A 10 43.72 -11.69 8.59
CA LEU A 10 43.02 -10.69 7.79
C LEU A 10 41.90 -10.09 8.64
N LEU A 11 42.13 -8.91 9.21
CA LEU A 11 41.09 -8.07 9.78
C LEU A 11 40.24 -7.52 8.63
N PHE A 12 39.32 -8.34 8.12
CA PHE A 12 38.15 -7.87 7.40
C PHE A 12 37.27 -7.15 8.41
N TRP A 13 37.52 -5.85 8.61
CA TRP A 13 36.49 -4.94 9.11
C TRP A 13 35.47 -4.78 7.98
N ALA A 14 34.56 -5.74 7.90
CA ALA A 14 33.27 -5.52 7.30
C ALA A 14 32.58 -4.47 8.18
N SER A 15 32.77 -3.19 7.84
CA SER A 15 31.87 -2.14 8.27
C SER A 15 30.53 -2.42 7.61
N CYS A 16 29.75 -3.33 8.19
CA CYS A 16 28.31 -3.34 8.01
C CYS A 16 27.86 -1.97 8.52
N MET A 17 27.70 -1.00 7.62
CA MET A 17 26.91 0.19 7.91
C MET A 17 25.61 -0.35 8.48
N SER A 18 25.35 -0.10 9.75
CA SER A 18 24.04 -0.34 10.34
C SER A 18 23.07 0.49 9.53
N GLN A 19 22.43 -0.14 8.54
CA GLN A 19 21.46 0.52 7.69
C GLN A 19 20.39 1.03 8.63
N ASN A 20 20.32 2.35 8.72
CA ASN A 20 19.59 3.09 9.73
C ASN A 20 18.15 2.57 9.75
N GLN A 21 17.81 1.74 10.75
CA GLN A 21 16.50 1.07 10.83
C GLN A 21 15.36 2.09 11.07
N PHE A 22 15.73 3.35 11.31
CA PHE A 22 14.86 4.51 11.49
C PHE A 22 14.83 5.47 10.30
N ALA A 23 15.33 5.08 9.12
CA ALA A 23 15.06 5.85 7.92
C ALA A 23 13.54 5.86 7.69
N TYR A 24 12.89 7.00 7.99
CA TYR A 24 11.48 7.23 7.69
C TYR A 24 11.25 6.78 6.24
N PRO A 25 10.28 5.89 5.96
CA PRO A 25 10.04 5.46 4.60
C PRO A 25 9.77 6.71 3.77
N SER A 26 10.65 6.96 2.77
CA SER A 26 10.55 8.11 1.89
C SER A 26 9.14 8.11 1.31
N THR A 27 8.35 9.09 1.73
CA THR A 27 7.03 9.32 1.16
C THR A 27 7.25 9.93 -0.20
N ARG A 28 6.72 9.30 -1.23
CA ARG A 28 6.80 9.78 -2.60
C ARG A 28 5.41 10.14 -3.11
N ARG A 29 5.36 11.10 -4.04
CA ARG A 29 4.14 11.44 -4.77
C ARG A 29 4.00 10.47 -5.94
N GLU A 30 2.96 9.65 -5.91
CA GLU A 30 2.61 8.72 -6.98
C GLU A 30 1.54 9.32 -7.87
N CYS A 31 1.70 9.15 -9.19
CA CYS A 31 0.68 9.45 -10.20
C CYS A 31 0.27 8.15 -10.87
N ILE A 32 -0.98 7.74 -10.69
CA ILE A 32 -1.53 6.48 -11.18
C ILE A 32 -2.54 6.80 -12.27
N ASN A 33 -2.28 6.33 -13.48
CA ASN A 33 -3.23 6.40 -14.57
C ASN A 33 -4.10 5.13 -14.55
N LEU A 34 -5.40 5.33 -14.40
CA LEU A 34 -6.42 4.31 -14.58
C LEU A 34 -6.97 4.37 -16.02
N LEU A 35 -8.18 3.88 -16.27
CA LEU A 35 -8.80 3.92 -17.61
C LEU A 35 -9.31 5.32 -17.96
N THR A 36 -10.09 5.93 -17.05
CA THR A 36 -10.70 7.26 -17.27
C THR A 36 -10.25 8.28 -16.24
N LYS A 37 -9.61 7.83 -15.16
CA LYS A 37 -9.17 8.68 -14.05
C LYS A 37 -7.67 8.65 -13.86
N LYS A 38 -7.15 9.73 -13.30
CA LYS A 38 -5.80 9.81 -12.75
C LYS A 38 -5.87 10.02 -11.25
N ILE A 39 -5.13 9.22 -10.51
CA ILE A 39 -5.01 9.36 -9.06
C ILE A 39 -3.65 9.91 -8.71
N VAL A 40 -3.62 10.91 -7.82
CA VAL A 40 -2.40 11.47 -7.26
C VAL A 40 -2.45 11.29 -5.75
N LEU A 41 -1.45 10.64 -5.19
CA LEU A 41 -1.39 10.36 -3.75
C LEU A 41 0.04 10.36 -3.24
N ASN A 42 0.20 10.65 -1.95
CA ASN A 42 1.48 10.56 -1.27
C ASN A 42 1.53 9.23 -0.52
N ILE A 43 2.40 8.31 -0.94
CA ILE A 43 2.56 6.99 -0.31
C ILE A 43 3.99 6.76 0.15
N PRO A 44 4.18 6.00 1.24
CA PRO A 44 5.50 5.46 1.56
C PRO A 44 5.96 4.53 0.42
N THR A 45 7.25 4.27 0.36
CA THR A 45 7.79 3.32 -0.63
C THR A 45 7.23 1.90 -0.34
N PRO A 46 6.50 1.28 -1.27
CA PRO A 46 5.99 -0.08 -1.10
C PRO A 46 7.13 -1.11 -1.19
N VAL A 47 6.96 -2.27 -0.57
CA VAL A 47 7.84 -3.44 -0.80
C VAL A 47 7.47 -4.18 -2.08
N TYR A 48 6.22 -4.04 -2.49
CA TYR A 48 5.70 -4.67 -3.70
C TYR A 48 4.70 -3.75 -4.38
N LEU A 49 4.83 -3.63 -5.69
CA LEU A 49 3.92 -2.90 -6.56
C LEU A 49 3.63 -3.78 -7.77
N LYS A 50 2.35 -4.00 -8.07
CA LYS A 50 1.90 -4.64 -9.30
C LYS A 50 0.83 -3.81 -9.96
N LYS A 51 0.92 -3.68 -11.29
CA LYS A 51 -0.15 -3.19 -12.15
C LYS A 51 -0.63 -4.35 -12.99
N GLU A 52 -1.93 -4.55 -13.07
CA GLU A 52 -2.54 -5.54 -13.97
C GLU A 52 -3.63 -4.84 -14.78
N ASN A 53 -3.63 -5.05 -16.09
CA ASN A 53 -4.77 -4.70 -16.93
C ASN A 53 -5.49 -6.01 -17.27
N TYR A 54 -6.81 -5.97 -17.22
CA TYR A 54 -7.68 -7.05 -17.67
C TYR A 54 -8.71 -6.47 -18.64
N GLU A 55 -9.55 -7.32 -19.23
CA GLU A 55 -10.46 -6.93 -20.33
C GLU A 55 -11.28 -5.67 -20.04
N GLU A 56 -11.78 -5.53 -18.81
CA GLU A 56 -12.68 -4.44 -18.43
C GLU A 56 -12.08 -3.44 -17.44
N GLY A 57 -10.76 -3.49 -17.19
CA GLY A 57 -10.21 -2.68 -16.11
C GLY A 57 -8.72 -2.74 -15.87
N VAL A 58 -8.33 -2.01 -14.84
CA VAL A 58 -6.96 -1.90 -14.35
C VAL A 58 -6.95 -1.90 -12.84
N ILE A 59 -5.98 -2.63 -12.27
CA ILE A 59 -5.72 -2.67 -10.84
C ILE A 59 -4.25 -2.34 -10.56
N TYR A 60 -4.04 -1.57 -9.50
CA TYR A 60 -2.75 -1.38 -8.86
C TYR A 60 -2.80 -1.93 -7.44
N THR A 61 -1.84 -2.77 -7.11
CA THR A 61 -1.68 -3.40 -5.80
C THR A 61 -0.37 -2.93 -5.19
N TYR A 62 -0.46 -2.33 -4.00
CA TYR A 62 0.68 -1.86 -3.21
C TYR A 62 0.72 -2.64 -1.89
N ILE A 63 1.84 -3.29 -1.59
CA ILE A 63 2.07 -3.92 -0.27
C ILE A 63 3.21 -3.19 0.41
N PHE A 64 3.06 -2.90 1.70
CA PHE A 64 4.04 -2.15 2.49
C PHE A 64 4.75 -3.05 3.51
N LYS A 65 5.87 -2.56 4.05
CA LYS A 65 6.67 -3.30 5.06
C LYS A 65 5.88 -3.70 6.30
N ASP A 66 4.82 -2.96 6.62
CA ASP A 66 3.94 -3.24 7.76
C ASP A 66 2.86 -4.30 7.48
N GLY A 67 2.91 -4.93 6.29
CA GLY A 67 1.96 -5.95 5.83
C GLY A 67 0.66 -5.38 5.27
N GLY A 68 0.35 -4.10 5.50
CA GLY A 68 -0.85 -3.49 4.96
C GLY A 68 -0.77 -3.35 3.44
N CYS A 69 -1.95 -3.35 2.82
CA CYS A 69 -2.11 -3.33 1.37
C CYS A 69 -3.04 -2.18 0.96
N ILE A 70 -2.74 -1.54 -0.17
CA ILE A 70 -3.63 -0.61 -0.88
C ILE A 70 -3.95 -1.20 -2.25
N LEU A 71 -5.25 -1.27 -2.57
CA LEU A 71 -5.73 -1.66 -3.90
C LEU A 71 -6.42 -0.46 -4.55
N ILE A 72 -6.11 -0.22 -5.81
CA ILE A 72 -6.68 0.87 -6.60
C ILE A 72 -7.16 0.28 -7.90
N HIS A 73 -8.45 0.38 -8.15
CA HIS A 73 -9.11 -0.36 -9.21
C HIS A 73 -10.07 0.54 -9.98
N GLU A 74 -10.05 0.46 -11.31
CA GLU A 74 -11.11 0.98 -12.18
C GLU A 74 -11.50 -0.10 -13.18
N GLY A 75 -12.79 -0.40 -13.26
CA GLY A 75 -13.31 -1.43 -14.18
C GLY A 75 -14.54 -2.16 -13.65
N ALA A 76 -15.07 -3.05 -14.47
CA ALA A 76 -16.23 -3.89 -14.14
C ALA A 76 -15.82 -5.34 -13.80
N LEU A 77 -16.78 -6.10 -13.26
CA LEU A 77 -16.75 -7.54 -12.95
C LEU A 77 -15.71 -8.06 -11.94
N MET A 78 -14.60 -7.35 -11.67
CA MET A 78 -13.62 -7.78 -10.67
C MET A 78 -14.17 -7.60 -9.25
N GLN A 79 -14.20 -8.66 -8.46
CA GLN A 79 -14.57 -8.63 -7.04
C GLN A 79 -13.35 -8.91 -6.17
N PHE A 80 -13.27 -8.20 -5.05
CA PHE A 80 -12.26 -8.46 -4.01
C PHE A 80 -12.94 -9.06 -2.80
N ASP A 81 -12.23 -9.89 -2.02
CA ASP A 81 -12.77 -10.43 -0.76
C ASP A 81 -13.37 -9.34 0.14
N LEU A 82 -12.74 -8.15 0.15
CA LEU A 82 -13.21 -6.96 0.88
C LEU A 82 -14.61 -6.50 0.50
N ASP A 83 -15.08 -6.81 -0.71
CA ASP A 83 -16.43 -6.46 -1.15
C ASP A 83 -17.49 -7.27 -0.40
N SER A 84 -17.13 -8.40 0.19
CA SER A 84 -18.01 -9.24 1.02
C SER A 84 -17.99 -8.87 2.51
N TYR A 85 -17.05 -8.04 2.96
CA TYR A 85 -16.88 -7.75 4.39
C TYR A 85 -18.02 -6.90 4.94
N LYS A 86 -18.51 -7.28 6.14
CA LYS A 86 -19.57 -6.53 6.83
C LYS A 86 -18.98 -5.24 7.43
N PRO A 87 -19.42 -4.04 6.99
CA PRO A 87 -18.86 -2.78 7.48
C PRO A 87 -19.29 -2.49 8.91
N LEU A 88 -18.38 -1.95 9.71
CA LEU A 88 -18.70 -1.36 11.02
C LEU A 88 -19.42 -0.02 10.85
N LYS A 89 -19.06 0.74 9.82
CA LYS A 89 -19.73 1.98 9.46
C LYS A 89 -19.68 2.20 7.96
N VAL A 90 -20.77 2.75 7.46
CA VAL A 90 -20.91 3.25 6.09
C VAL A 90 -21.17 4.75 6.15
N THR A 91 -20.56 5.51 5.24
CA THR A 91 -20.77 6.95 5.11
C THR A 91 -20.87 7.28 3.64
N HIS A 92 -21.95 7.97 3.28
CA HIS A 92 -22.12 8.51 1.95
C HIS A 92 -21.74 10.00 1.96
N LYS A 93 -20.81 10.37 1.08
CA LYS A 93 -20.47 11.76 0.76
C LYS A 93 -20.86 11.99 -0.70
N LYS A 94 -21.12 13.25 -1.08
CA LYS A 94 -21.63 13.65 -2.42
C LYS A 94 -21.16 12.79 -3.60
N THR A 95 -19.86 12.50 -3.68
CA THR A 95 -19.24 11.76 -4.79
C THR A 95 -18.60 10.44 -4.38
N CYS A 96 -18.79 9.99 -3.13
CA CYS A 96 -18.07 8.86 -2.58
C CYS A 96 -18.87 8.06 -1.55
N PHE A 97 -18.90 6.74 -1.73
CA PHE A 97 -19.33 5.79 -0.70
C PHE A 97 -18.11 5.27 0.04
N ILE A 98 -18.10 5.42 1.36
CA ILE A 98 -17.01 4.98 2.23
C ILE A 98 -17.57 3.92 3.18
N SER A 99 -16.92 2.77 3.23
CA SER A 99 -17.17 1.76 4.24
C SER A 99 -15.85 1.32 4.88
N TYR A 100 -15.89 0.97 6.15
CA TYR A 100 -14.72 0.46 6.85
C TYR A 100 -15.12 -0.51 7.96
N GLY A 101 -14.18 -1.35 8.36
CA GLY A 101 -14.39 -2.34 9.39
C GLY A 101 -13.09 -2.91 9.91
N ILE A 102 -13.24 -3.98 10.68
CA ILE A 102 -12.15 -4.80 11.20
C ILE A 102 -12.45 -6.22 10.78
N GLU A 103 -11.46 -6.91 10.24
CA GLU A 103 -11.50 -8.33 9.89
C GLU A 103 -10.21 -8.95 10.41
N ASN A 104 -10.28 -10.05 11.18
CA ASN A 104 -9.12 -10.71 11.79
C ASN A 104 -8.16 -9.74 12.51
N ASP A 105 -8.69 -8.85 13.36
CA ASP A 105 -7.95 -7.79 14.08
C ASP A 105 -7.19 -6.78 13.20
N LYS A 106 -7.48 -6.75 11.90
CA LYS A 106 -6.91 -5.79 10.95
C LYS A 106 -7.97 -4.84 10.41
N PHE A 107 -7.58 -3.59 10.26
CA PHE A 107 -8.44 -2.56 9.70
C PHE A 107 -8.48 -2.66 8.18
N TRP A 108 -9.69 -2.48 7.65
CA TRP A 108 -9.91 -2.30 6.21
C TRP A 108 -10.80 -1.09 5.96
N LYS A 109 -10.67 -0.53 4.75
CA LYS A 109 -11.50 0.55 4.25
C LYS A 109 -11.70 0.40 2.76
N LYS A 110 -12.91 0.68 2.31
CA LYS A 110 -13.31 0.76 0.90
C LYS A 110 -13.86 2.16 0.64
N CYS A 111 -13.44 2.76 -0.46
CA CYS A 111 -13.94 4.03 -0.97
C CYS A 111 -14.30 3.86 -2.45
N VAL A 112 -15.54 4.16 -2.81
CA VAL A 112 -16.05 4.03 -4.18
C VAL A 112 -16.36 5.43 -4.71
N TYR A 113 -15.72 5.80 -5.81
CA TYR A 113 -15.86 7.07 -6.52
C TYR A 113 -16.25 6.79 -7.98
N GLY A 114 -17.55 6.68 -8.26
CA GLY A 114 -18.01 6.25 -9.59
C GLY A 114 -17.43 4.88 -9.97
N SER A 115 -16.71 4.81 -11.08
CA SER A 115 -16.02 3.61 -11.58
C SER A 115 -14.78 3.20 -10.77
N VAL A 116 -14.25 4.10 -9.92
CA VAL A 116 -13.01 3.87 -9.18
C VAL A 116 -13.31 3.30 -7.79
N ARG A 117 -12.67 2.18 -7.47
CA ARG A 117 -12.71 1.55 -6.16
C ARG A 117 -11.32 1.57 -5.54
N LEU A 118 -11.26 2.03 -4.30
CA LEU A 118 -10.04 2.26 -3.54
C LEU A 118 -10.13 1.53 -2.22
N TYR A 119 -9.11 0.75 -1.88
CA TYR A 119 -9.10 -0.07 -0.68
C TYR A 119 -7.80 0.12 0.09
N TYR A 120 -7.89 0.00 1.42
CA TYR A 120 -6.77 -0.55 2.18
C TYR A 120 -7.24 -1.74 3.01
N ARG A 121 -6.35 -2.70 3.24
CA ARG A 121 -6.60 -3.92 4.03
C ARG A 121 -5.37 -4.35 4.82
N ASP A 122 -5.58 -5.28 5.74
CA ASP A 122 -4.54 -5.93 6.56
C ASP A 122 -3.73 -4.94 7.42
N VAL A 123 -4.33 -3.78 7.74
CA VAL A 123 -3.67 -2.69 8.46
C VAL A 123 -3.77 -2.89 9.96
N HIS A 124 -2.62 -2.98 10.65
CA HIS A 124 -2.59 -2.99 12.12
C HIS A 124 -3.07 -1.66 12.70
N LYS A 125 -3.66 -1.69 13.91
CA LYS A 125 -4.21 -0.50 14.60
C LYS A 125 -3.23 0.68 14.62
N ASP A 126 -1.98 0.41 14.95
CA ASP A 126 -0.93 1.44 15.08
C ASP A 126 -0.58 2.12 13.76
N ASN A 127 -0.77 1.41 12.65
CA ASN A 127 -0.50 1.92 11.30
C ASN A 127 -1.72 2.61 10.68
N ARG A 128 -2.93 2.42 11.22
CA ARG A 128 -4.16 2.99 10.65
C ARG A 128 -4.08 4.49 10.36
N PRO A 129 -3.55 5.36 11.25
CA PRO A 129 -3.48 6.80 10.97
C PRO A 129 -2.68 7.14 9.71
N LYS A 130 -1.66 6.35 9.39
CA LYS A 130 -0.84 6.51 8.17
C LYS A 130 -1.66 6.22 6.91
N TYR A 131 -2.45 5.15 6.92
CA TYR A 131 -3.33 4.78 5.78
C TYR A 131 -4.48 5.78 5.60
N GLU A 132 -5.07 6.25 6.70
CA GLU A 132 -6.09 7.32 6.65
C GLU A 132 -5.51 8.62 6.07
N LYS A 133 -4.26 8.96 6.39
CA LYS A 133 -3.57 10.14 5.83
C LYS A 133 -3.35 10.01 4.31
N ILE A 134 -2.99 8.82 3.81
CA ILE A 134 -2.86 8.56 2.36
C ILE A 134 -4.20 8.86 1.68
N PHE A 135 -5.29 8.28 2.17
CA PHE A 135 -6.63 8.47 1.60
C PHE A 135 -7.12 9.92 1.72
N ARG A 136 -6.78 10.64 2.79
CA ARG A 136 -7.15 12.05 2.96
C ARG A 136 -6.44 12.98 1.98
N THR A 137 -5.23 12.64 1.55
CA THR A 137 -4.41 13.48 0.66
C THR A 137 -4.52 13.09 -0.81
N MET A 138 -5.20 11.99 -1.10
CA MET A 138 -5.45 11.51 -2.44
C MET A 138 -6.34 12.47 -3.22
N LYS A 139 -5.99 12.68 -4.49
CA LYS A 139 -6.78 13.43 -5.47
C LYS A 139 -7.13 12.50 -6.63
N ILE A 140 -8.39 12.55 -7.06
CA ILE A 140 -8.88 11.85 -8.26
C ILE A 140 -9.21 12.92 -9.29
N LEU A 141 -8.62 12.79 -10.47
CA LEU A 141 -8.73 13.71 -11.59
C LEU A 141 -9.31 12.94 -12.78
N ASN A 142 -10.03 13.64 -13.65
CA ASN A 142 -10.40 13.07 -14.95
C ASN A 142 -9.17 13.09 -15.87
N ILE A 143 -9.04 12.09 -16.72
CA ILE A 143 -8.15 12.15 -17.89
C ILE A 143 -8.99 12.77 -19.01
N GLU A 144 -8.54 13.90 -19.54
CA GLU A 144 -9.11 14.55 -20.73
C GLU A 144 -8.75 13.78 -22.00
#